data_AF-R7ZI43-F1
#
_entry.id   AF-R7ZI43-F1
#
_cell.length_a   1.000
_cell.length_b   1.000
_cell.length_c   1.000
_cell.angle_alpha   90.00
_cell.angle_beta   90.00
_cell.angle_gamma   90.00
#
_symmetry.space_group_name_H-M   'P 1'
#
loop_
_entity.id
_entity.type
_entity.pdbx_description
1 polymer ?
#
loop_
_entity_poly.entity_id
_entity_poly.type
_entity_poly.pdbx_seq_one_letter_code
_entity_poly.pdbx_strand_id
1 'polypeptide(L)' 'MLIIIGILIISAFIIYVELPSLKKGGAKTIWAFSILLIMGLTLNIAIILNATIISPLDVIIYIFQPISDFLKTTLLK' A
#
# COMPACT_ATOMS: atom_id res chain seq x y z
N MET A 1 -10.62 -11.66 -11.29
CA MET A 1 -9.76 -12.85 -11.12
C MET A 1 -8.52 -12.83 -12.01
N LEU A 2 -8.64 -12.63 -13.33
CA LEU A 2 -7.50 -12.63 -14.27
C LEU A 2 -6.41 -11.60 -13.92
N ILE A 3 -6.82 -10.42 -13.46
CA ILE A 3 -5.90 -9.35 -13.02
C ILE A 3 -5.11 -9.76 -11.76
N ILE A 4 -5.75 -10.45 -10.81
CA ILE A 4 -5.11 -10.95 -9.57
C ILE A 4 -4.05 -12.00 -9.91
N ILE A 5 -4.37 -12.89 -10.85
CA ILE A 5 -3.42 -13.89 -11.36
C ILE A 5 -2.22 -13.20 -12.01
N GLY A 6 -2.45 -12.15 -12.81
CA GLY A 6 -1.38 -11.35 -13.41
C GLY A 6 -0.45 -10.71 -12.36
N ILE A 7 -1.02 -10.14 -11.29
CA ILE A 7 -0.23 -9.56 -10.18
C ILE A 7 0.56 -10.62 -9.44
N LEU A 8 -0.01 -11.79 -9.17
CA LEU A 8 0.71 -12.90 -8.54
C LEU A 8 1.90 -13.36 -9.39
N ILE A 9 1.73 -13.45 -10.72
CA ILE A 9 2.80 -13.81 -11.65
C ILE A 9 3.90 -12.75 -11.63
N ILE A 10 3.55 -11.47 -11.67
CA ILE A 10 4.51 -10.37 -11.62
C ILE A 10 5.27 -10.39 -10.28
N SER A 11 4.57 -10.55 -9.15
CA SER A 11 5.21 -10.66 -7.84
C SER A 11 6.14 -11.87 -7.73
N ALA A 12 5.76 -13.03 -8.29
CA ALA A 12 6.64 -14.20 -8.34
C ALA A 12 7.89 -13.94 -9.20
N PHE A 13 7.74 -13.24 -10.32
CA PHE A 13 8.87 -12.84 -11.17
C PHE A 13 9.82 -11.87 -10.45
N ILE A 14 9.28 -10.87 -9.75
CA ILE A 14 10.05 -9.93 -8.92
C ILE A 14 10.86 -10.70 -7.87
N ILE A 15 10.24 -11.62 -7.15
CA ILE A 15 10.94 -12.48 -6.18
C ILE A 15 12.06 -13.25 -6.88
N TYR A 16 11.80 -13.88 -8.04
CA TYR A 16 12.82 -14.65 -8.75
C TYR A 16 14.05 -13.81 -9.13
N VAL A 17 13.83 -12.57 -9.57
CA VAL A 17 14.91 -11.64 -9.97
C VAL A 17 15.66 -11.08 -8.76
N GLU A 18 14.96 -10.69 -7.70
CA GLU A 18 15.58 -10.03 -6.54
C GLU A 18 16.12 -11.00 -5.49
N LEU A 19 15.60 -12.23 -5.38
CA LEU A 19 16.08 -13.25 -4.44
C LEU A 19 17.60 -13.52 -4.51
N PRO A 20 18.24 -13.66 -5.69
CA PRO A 20 19.70 -13.80 -5.75
C PRO A 20 20.46 -12.55 -5.27
N SER A 21 19.88 -11.36 -5.44
CA SER A 21 20.46 -10.11 -4.94
C SER A 21 20.30 -9.98 -3.42
N LEU A 22 19.13 -10.32 -2.90
CA LEU A 22 18.77 -10.29 -1.48
C LEU A 22 19.57 -11.28 -0.64
N LYS A 23 19.93 -12.44 -1.19
CA LYS A 23 20.84 -13.40 -0.52
C LYS A 23 22.21 -12.79 -0.24
N LYS A 24 22.68 -11.82 -1.03
CA LYS A 24 23.96 -11.13 -0.80
C LYS A 24 23.87 -10.09 0.33
N GLY A 25 22.68 -9.52 0.56
CA GLY A 25 22.43 -8.50 1.59
C GLY A 25 22.07 -9.05 2.98
N GLY A 26 21.96 -10.38 3.14
CA GLY A 26 21.65 -11.04 4.40
C GLY A 26 20.17 -10.96 4.81
N ALA A 27 19.81 -11.62 5.91
CA ALA A 27 18.42 -11.86 6.32
C ALA A 27 17.57 -10.59 6.51
N LYS A 28 18.18 -9.46 6.92
CA LYS A 28 17.47 -8.19 7.12
C LYS A 28 16.91 -7.62 5.82
N THR A 29 17.66 -7.74 4.72
CA THR A 29 17.22 -7.23 3.41
C THR A 29 16.08 -8.05 2.83
N ILE A 30 16.12 -9.38 2.99
CA ILE A 30 15.03 -10.29 2.66
C ILE A 30 13.76 -9.91 3.44
N TRP A 31 13.91 -9.61 4.73
CA TRP A 31 12.77 -9.23 5.58
C TRP A 31 12.13 -7.91 5.15
N ALA A 32 12.93 -6.88 4.91
CA ALA A 32 12.46 -5.58 4.42
C ALA A 32 11.77 -5.70 3.04
N PHE A 33 12.37 -6.46 2.12
CA PHE A 33 11.80 -6.74 0.81
C PHE A 33 10.46 -7.48 0.91
N SER A 34 10.39 -8.52 1.73
CA SER A 34 9.16 -9.31 1.92
C SER A 34 8.01 -8.45 2.44
N ILE A 35 8.26 -7.58 3.42
CA ILE A 35 7.25 -6.65 3.93
C ILE A 35 6.76 -5.70 2.83
N LEU A 36 7.70 -5.13 2.07
CA LEU A 36 7.36 -4.18 1.01
C LEU A 36 6.55 -4.85 -0.10
N LEU A 37 6.91 -6.09 -0.48
CA LEU A 37 6.21 -6.88 -1.48
C LEU A 37 4.81 -7.29 -1.00
N ILE A 38 4.66 -7.72 0.26
CA ILE A 38 3.36 -8.05 0.86
C ILE A 38 2.47 -6.82 0.93
N MET A 39 3.00 -5.65 1.31
CA MET A 39 2.26 -4.39 1.30
C MET A 39 1.74 -4.06 -0.11
N GLY A 40 2.62 -4.08 -1.12
CA GLY A 40 2.24 -3.79 -2.50
C GLY A 40 1.21 -4.78 -3.06
N LEU A 41 1.36 -6.07 -2.75
CA LEU A 41 0.44 -7.13 -3.16
C LEU A 41 -0.94 -6.95 -2.53
N THR A 42 -0.99 -6.73 -1.21
CA THR A 42 -2.24 -6.53 -0.47
C THR A 42 -2.97 -5.28 -0.98
N LEU A 43 -2.24 -4.19 -1.22
CA LEU A 43 -2.82 -2.96 -1.74
C LEU A 43 -3.40 -3.15 -3.15
N ASN A 44 -2.68 -3.82 -4.04
CA ASN A 44 -3.17 -4.13 -5.39
C ASN A 44 -4.42 -5.02 -5.36
N ILE A 45 -4.43 -6.04 -4.50
CA ILE A 45 -5.58 -6.94 -4.33
C ILE A 45 -6.77 -6.15 -3.78
N ALA A 46 -6.57 -5.29 -2.78
CA ALA A 46 -7.63 -4.43 -2.24
C ALA A 46 -8.25 -3.52 -3.31
N ILE A 47 -7.43 -2.97 -4.23
CA ILE A 47 -7.89 -2.11 -5.34
C ILE A 47 -8.81 -2.91 -6.26
N ILE A 48 -8.40 -4.13 -6.62
CA ILE A 48 -9.14 -4.97 -7.54
C ILE A 48 -10.45 -5.47 -6.95
N LEU A 49 -10.48 -5.75 -5.65
CA LEU A 49 -11.70 -6.17 -4.98
C LEU A 49 -12.73 -5.04 -4.84
N ASN A 50 -12.40 -3.79 -5.21
CA ASN A 50 -13.17 -2.60 -4.82
C ASN A 50 -13.53 -2.62 -3.34
N ALA A 51 -12.71 -3.28 -2.51
CA ALA A 51 -12.78 -3.11 -1.08
C ALA A 51 -12.56 -1.62 -0.85
N THR A 52 -13.37 -1.00 0.01
CA THR A 52 -13.29 0.42 0.35
C THR A 52 -11.89 0.72 0.88
N ILE A 53 -10.98 1.00 -0.05
CA ILE A 53 -9.67 1.49 0.26
C ILE A 53 -9.93 2.90 0.74
N ILE A 54 -9.63 3.11 2.01
CA ILE A 54 -9.44 4.44 2.54
C ILE A 54 -8.40 5.08 1.62
N SER A 55 -8.86 5.97 0.75
CA SER A 55 -7.98 6.68 -0.16
C SER A 55 -6.92 7.39 0.67
N PRO A 56 -5.68 7.56 0.19
CA PRO A 56 -4.74 8.48 0.83
C PRO A 56 -5.37 9.85 1.05
N LEU A 57 -6.28 10.27 0.16
CA LEU A 57 -7.08 11.47 0.31
C LEU A 57 -8.04 11.39 1.51
N ASP A 58 -8.66 10.23 1.78
CA ASP A 58 -9.55 10.05 2.93
C ASP A 58 -8.79 10.13 4.26
N VAL A 59 -7.54 9.63 4.30
CA VAL A 59 -6.66 9.79 5.47
C VAL A 59 -6.30 11.26 5.67
N ILE A 60 -5.97 11.96 4.59
CA ILE A 60 -5.69 13.40 4.64
C ILE A 60 -6.95 14.15 5.10
N ILE A 61 -8.12 13.86 4.53
CA ILE A 61 -9.39 14.46 4.95
C ILE A 61 -9.61 14.18 6.44
N TYR A 62 -9.46 12.95 6.91
CA TYR A 62 -9.63 12.61 8.33
C TYR A 62 -8.72 13.42 9.27
N ILE A 63 -7.46 13.64 8.89
CA ILE A 63 -6.50 14.45 9.66
C ILE A 63 -6.89 15.94 9.65
N PHE A 64 -7.32 16.46 8.50
CA PHE A 64 -7.60 17.88 8.30
C PHE A 64 -9.05 18.29 8.64
N GLN A 65 -9.97 17.33 8.74
CA GLN A 65 -11.37 17.54 9.09
C GLN A 65 -11.56 18.27 10.43
N PRO A 66 -10.89 17.91 11.55
CA PRO A 66 -11.04 18.65 12.80
C PRO A 66 -10.58 20.11 12.69
N ILE A 67 -9.56 20.39 11.88
CA ILE A 67 -9.10 21.77 11.61
C ILE A 67 -10.17 22.51 10.79
N SER A 68 -10.74 21.86 9.77
CA SER A 68 -11.79 22.44 8.95
C SER A 68 -13.06 22.73 9.74
N ASP A 69 -13.44 21.85 10.67
CA ASP A 69 -14.59 22.03 11.56
C ASP A 69 -14.33 23.14 12.58
N PHE A 70 -13.10 23.25 13.10
CA PHE A 70 -12.69 24.34 13.96
C PHE A 70 -12.73 25.70 13.25
N LEU A 71 -12.27 25.78 12.00
CA LEU A 71 -12.34 27.00 11.20
C LEU A 71 -13.79 27.36 10.86
N LYS A 72 -14.63 26.39 10.49
CA LYS A 72 -16.05 26.62 10.23
C LYS A 72 -16.78 27.15 11.47
N THR A 73 -16.55 26.57 12.64
CA THR A 73 -17.24 26.99 13.87
C THR A 73 -16.75 28.34 14.42
N THR A 74 -15.49 28.70 14.16
CA THR A 74 -14.86 29.90 14.73
C THR A 74 -14.90 31.12 13.80
N LEU A 75 -14.75 30.93 12.48
CA LEU A 75 -14.59 32.03 11.50
C LEU A 75 -15.83 32.30 10.64
N LEU A 76 -16.71 31.32 10.44
CA LEU A 76 -17.94 31.45 9.63
C LEU A 76 -19.20 31.69 10.50
N LYS A 77 -19.02 32.30 11.67
CA LYS A 77 -20.11 32.64 12.59
C LYS A 77 -20.77 33.97 12.22
#